data_AF-A0A2D6KJT9-F1
#
_entry.id   AF-A0A2D6KJT9-F1
#
_cell.length_a   1.000
_cell.length_b   1.000
_cell.length_c   1.000
_cell.angle_alpha   90.00
_cell.angle_beta   90.00
_cell.angle_gamma   90.00
#
_symmetry.space_group_name_H-M   'P 1'
#
loop_
_entity.id
_entity.type
_entity.pdbx_description
1 polymer ?
#
loop_
_entity_poly.entity_id
_entity_poly.type
_entity_poly.pdbx_seq_one_letter_code
_entity_poly.pdbx_strand_id
1 'polypeptide(L)' 'MNNFAFLSTNELLIVLIVGVVLFGGSQLPKLARNLGRAQKELQKGLAEGAKEVDAADADPEASTDS' A
#
# COMPACT_ATOMS: atom_id res chain seq x y z
N MET A 1 31.29 -4.77 7.12
CA MET A 1 30.79 -6.02 6.53
C MET A 1 29.37 -5.78 6.01
N ASN A 2 29.23 -5.54 4.71
CA ASN A 2 27.90 -5.41 4.10
C ASN A 2 27.46 -6.78 3.57
N ASN A 3 26.79 -7.55 4.42
CA ASN A 3 26.22 -8.85 4.07
C ASN A 3 25.08 -8.75 3.03
N PHE A 4 24.55 -7.54 2.83
CA PHE A 4 23.48 -7.27 1.86
C PHE A 4 23.98 -7.04 0.42
N ALA A 5 25.28 -6.80 0.21
CA ALA A 5 25.84 -6.59 -1.14
C ALA A 5 26.07 -7.90 -1.91
N PHE A 6 25.88 -9.06 -1.27
CA PHE A 6 26.03 -10.40 -1.84
C PHE A 6 24.69 -11.04 -2.25
N LEU A 7 23.56 -10.31 -2.16
CA LEU A 7 22.27 -10.79 -2.67
C LEU A 7 22.26 -10.68 -4.20
N SER A 8 23.04 -11.53 -4.85
CA SER A 8 22.93 -11.73 -6.28
C SER A 8 21.58 -12.37 -6.60
N THR A 9 21.17 -12.33 -7.86
CA THR A 9 19.89 -12.88 -8.31
C THR A 9 19.70 -14.35 -7.87
N ASN A 10 20.78 -15.11 -7.73
CA ASN A 10 20.73 -16.52 -7.35
C ASN A 10 20.31 -16.72 -5.88
N GLU A 11 20.89 -15.98 -4.93
CA GLU A 11 20.51 -16.10 -3.52
C GLU A 11 19.06 -15.66 -3.29
N LEU A 12 18.61 -14.60 -3.97
CA LEU A 12 17.21 -14.16 -3.92
C LEU A 12 16.26 -15.25 -4.43
N LEU A 13 16.65 -15.96 -5.49
CA LEU A 13 15.85 -17.04 -6.06
C LEU A 13 15.75 -18.23 -5.09
N ILE A 14 16.85 -18.56 -4.40
CA ILE A 14 16.86 -19.61 -3.36
C ILE A 14 15.93 -19.21 -2.19
N VAL A 15 16.04 -17.98 -1.68
CA VAL A 15 15.17 -17.48 -0.61
C VAL A 15 13.70 -17.49 -1.04
N LEU A 16 13.42 -17.09 -2.29
CA LEU A 16 12.08 -17.14 -2.85
C LEU A 16 11.54 -18.57 -2.90
N ILE A 17 12.33 -19.56 -3.36
CA ILE A 17 11.94 -20.97 -3.38
C ILE A 17 11.64 -21.46 -1.97
N VAL A 18 12.53 -21.21 -1.01
CA VAL A 18 12.32 -21.61 0.39
C VAL A 18 11.04 -20.98 0.95
N GLY A 19 10.81 -19.69 0.68
CA GLY A 19 9.57 -19.01 1.05
C GLY A 19 8.34 -19.67 0.41
N VAL A 20 8.39 -19.98 -0.88
CA VAL A 20 7.30 -20.67 -1.59
C VAL A 20 7.04 -22.06 -1.01
N VAL A 21 8.07 -22.80 -0.59
CA VAL A 21 7.92 -24.13 0.03
C VAL A 21 7.27 -24.03 1.41
N LEU A 22 7.70 -23.08 2.24
CA LEU A 22 7.18 -22.91 3.61
C LEU A 22 5.75 -22.36 3.62
N PHE A 23 5.46 -21.37 2.77
CA PHE A 23 4.16 -20.71 2.74
C PHE A 23 3.20 -21.33 1.72
N GLY A 24 3.69 -22.05 0.72
CA GLY A 24 2.93 -22.57 -0.40
C GLY A 24 2.79 -21.55 -1.54
N GLY A 25 2.98 -21.99 -2.79
CA GLY A 25 2.99 -21.12 -3.97
C GLY A 25 1.71 -20.31 -4.22
N SER A 26 0.58 -20.72 -3.63
CA SER A 26 -0.68 -19.96 -3.74
C SER A 26 -0.84 -18.87 -2.67
N GLN A 27 -0.08 -18.90 -1.58
CA GLN A 27 -0.26 -17.96 -0.46
C GLN A 27 0.41 -16.62 -0.71
N LEU A 28 1.61 -16.59 -1.30
CA LEU A 28 2.30 -15.33 -1.65
C LEU A 28 1.45 -14.45 -2.60
N PRO A 29 0.86 -14.97 -3.70
CA PRO A 29 -0.02 -14.18 -4.57
C PRO A 29 -1.29 -13.71 -3.87
N LYS A 30 -1.90 -14.54 -3.02
CA LYS A 30 -3.11 -14.18 -2.26
C LYS A 30 -2.83 -13.06 -1.26
N LEU A 31 -1.72 -13.15 -0.52
CA LEU A 31 -1.28 -12.10 0.41
C LEU A 31 -1.02 -10.80 -0.34
N ALA A 32 -0.28 -10.84 -1.46
CA ALA A 32 -0.04 -9.66 -2.29
C ALA A 32 -1.34 -9.03 -2.82
N ARG A 33 -2.29 -9.85 -3.30
CA ARG A 33 -3.60 -9.40 -3.79
C ARG A 33 -4.42 -8.73 -2.68
N ASN A 34 -4.48 -9.35 -1.49
CA ASN A 34 -5.25 -8.84 -0.36
C ASN A 34 -4.64 -7.56 0.19
N LEU A 35 -3.31 -7.54 0.37
CA LEU A 35 -2.58 -6.34 0.78
C LEU A 35 -2.74 -5.22 -0.25
N GLY A 36 -2.66 -5.52 -1.54
CA GLY A 36 -2.86 -4.54 -2.61
C GLY A 36 -4.26 -3.92 -2.59
N ARG A 37 -5.31 -4.72 -2.34
CA ARG A 37 -6.67 -4.19 -2.15
C ARG A 37 -6.77 -3.30 -0.91
N ALA A 38 -6.24 -3.75 0.23
CA ALA A 38 -6.22 -2.97 1.47
C ALA A 38 -5.48 -1.63 1.30
N GLN A 39 -4.30 -1.65 0.67
CA GLN A 39 -3.54 -0.44 0.37
C GLN A 39 -4.30 0.51 -0.57
N LYS A 40 -5.02 -0.03 -1.57
CA LYS A 40 -5.82 0.78 -2.50
C LYS A 40 -6.99 1.48 -1.80
N GLU A 41 -7.74 0.75 -0.97
CA GLU A 41 -8.85 1.33 -0.20
C GLU A 41 -8.34 2.38 0.80
N LEU A 42 -7.19 2.13 1.45
CA LEU A 42 -6.55 3.11 2.33
C LEU A 42 -6.17 4.39 1.57
N GLN A 43 -5.49 4.27 0.42
CA GLN A 43 -5.12 5.43 -0.40
C GLN A 43 -6.35 6.21 -0.87
N LYS A 44 -7.44 5.51 -1.24
CA LYS A 44 -8.70 6.12 -1.62
C LYS A 44 -9.32 6.90 -0.46
N GLY A 45 -9.44 6.29 0.72
CA GLY A 45 -9.99 6.95 1.91
C GLY A 45 -9.18 8.17 2.35
N LEU A 46 -7.85 8.10 2.27
CA LEU A 46 -6.98 9.25 2.56
C LEU A 46 -7.17 10.39 1.55
N ALA A 47 -7.31 10.07 0.26
CA ALA A 47 -7.54 11.07 -0.79
C ALA A 47 -8.94 11.70 -0.71
N GLU A 48 -9.96 10.92 -0.35
CA GLU A 48 -11.32 11.41 -0.13
C GLU A 48 -11.38 12.32 1.11
N GLY A 49 -10.79 11.90 2.23
CA GLY A 49 -10.71 12.73 3.43
C GLY A 49 -9.93 14.03 3.22
N ALA A 50 -8.83 14.00 2.46
CA ALA A 50 -8.09 15.21 2.12
C ALA A 50 -8.92 16.21 1.29
N LYS A 51 -9.75 15.72 0.37
CA LYS A 51 -10.65 16.57 -0.42
C LYS A 51 -11.81 17.15 0.40
N GLU A 52 -12.30 16.39 1.38
CA GLU A 52 -13.39 16.83 2.25
C GLU A 52 -12.94 17.95 3.19
N VAL A 53 -11.69 17.88 3.68
CA VAL A 53 -11.07 18.97 4.46
C VAL A 53 -10.89 20.24 3.60
N ASP A 54 -10.37 20.10 2.38
CA ASP A 54 -10.14 21.23 1.47
C ASP A 54 -11.46 21.91 1.03
N ALA A 55 -12.54 21.12 0.90
CA ALA A 55 -13.88 21.63 0.59
C ALA A 55 -14.58 22.26 1.81
N ALA A 56 -14.30 21.80 3.03
CA ALA A 56 -14.82 22.38 4.26
C ALA A 56 -14.18 23.74 4.59
N ASP A 57 -12.94 23.98 4.14
CA ASP A 57 -12.25 25.28 4.27
C ASP A 57 -12.61 26.28 3.15
N ALA A 58 -13.36 25.86 2.12
CA ALA A 58 -13.70 26.67 0.95
C ALA A 58 -15.08 27.37 0.99
N ASP A 59 -15.78 27.40 2.14
CA ASP A 59 -17.01 28.17 2.29
C ASP A 59 -16.89 29.28 3.36
N PRO A 60 -16.35 30.45 2.98
CA PRO A 60 -16.76 31.72 3.53
C PRO A 60 -17.79 32.37 2.58
N GLU A 61 -18.95 32.73 3.12
CA GLU A 61 -19.92 33.70 2.58
C GLU A 61 -21.03 33.20 1.63
N ALA A 62 -22.07 32.58 2.21
CA ALA A 62 -23.43 32.68 1.69
C ALA A 62 -24.51 32.63 2.79
N SER A 63 -24.36 33.40 3.88
CA SER A 63 -25.46 33.65 4.83
C SER A 63 -25.26 34.89 5.72
N THR A 64 -25.30 36.09 5.15
CA THR A 64 -25.71 37.33 5.85
C THR A 64 -26.35 38.26 4.82
N ASP A 65 -27.68 38.28 4.72
CA ASP A 65 -28.54 39.35 5.28
C ASP A 65 -28.39 40.70 4.57
N SER A 66 -29.25 40.93 3.56
CA SER A 66 -29.86 42.22 3.16
C SER A 66 -31.01 41.96 2.18
#